data_AF-T0YKN5-F1
#
_entry.id   AF-T0YKN5-F1
#
_cell.length_a   1.000
_cell.length_b   1.000
_cell.length_c   1.000
_cell.angle_alpha   90.00
_cell.angle_beta   90.00
_cell.angle_gamma   90.00
#
_symmetry.space_group_name_H-M   'P 1'
#
loop_
_entity.id
_entity.type
_entity.pdbx_description
1 polymer ?
#
loop_
_entity_poly.entity_id
_entity_poly.type
_entity_poly.pdbx_seq_one_letter_code
_entity_poly.pdbx_strand_id
1 'polypeptide(L)' 'MQINSKSRLACQTPIGPEIAEHGRIVIEPMRNQGGVRDLVVDQTSFWEAYDRMRPHLITDPLRPTARTGGRPP' A
#
# COMPACT_ATOMS: atom_id res chain seq x y z
N MET A 1 -7.51 -0.15 -5.51
CA MET A 1 -8.63 0.07 -6.44
C MET A 1 -9.60 1.06 -5.82
N GLN A 2 -10.47 1.64 -6.63
CA GLN A 2 -11.57 2.48 -6.20
C GLN A 2 -12.83 1.63 -6.09
N ILE A 3 -13.54 1.75 -4.97
CA ILE A 3 -14.86 1.17 -4.76
C ILE A 3 -15.80 2.33 -4.44
N ASN A 4 -16.81 2.54 -5.28
CA ASN A 4 -17.73 3.68 -5.17
C ASN A 4 -16.98 5.03 -5.04
N SER A 5 -15.99 5.25 -5.91
CA SER A 5 -15.11 6.44 -5.94
C SER A 5 -14.22 6.67 -4.70
N LYS A 6 -14.11 5.69 -3.79
CA LYS A 6 -13.23 5.73 -2.62
C LYS A 6 -12.11 4.69 -2.72
N SER A 7 -10.88 5.08 -2.39
CA SER A 7 -9.74 4.15 -2.35
C SER A 7 -9.92 3.16 -1.20
N ARG A 8 -10.21 1.89 -1.51
CA ARG A 8 -10.43 0.84 -0.51
C ARG A 8 -9.70 -0.46 -0.85
N LEU A 9 -9.52 -1.29 0.17
CA LEU A 9 -9.10 -2.68 0.02
C LEU A 9 -10.34 -3.56 -0.18
N ALA A 10 -10.49 -4.15 -1.36
CA ALA A 10 -11.65 -4.99 -1.68
C ALA A 10 -11.83 -6.15 -0.69
N CYS A 11 -10.73 -6.78 -0.24
CA CYS A 11 -10.77 -7.88 0.72
C CYS A 11 -11.33 -7.52 2.10
N GLN A 12 -11.35 -6.23 2.45
CA GLN A 12 -11.86 -5.73 3.73
C GLN A 12 -13.16 -4.94 3.58
N THR A 13 -13.69 -4.82 2.37
CA THR A 13 -14.89 -4.02 2.08
C THR A 13 -16.12 -4.93 2.05
N PRO A 14 -17.03 -4.85 3.03
CA PRO A 14 -18.21 -5.72 3.07
C PRO A 14 -19.24 -5.29 2.02
N ILE A 15 -19.81 -6.27 1.29
CA ILE A 15 -20.73 -6.02 0.18
C ILE A 15 -22.09 -5.47 0.65
N GLY A 16 -22.64 -6.01 1.75
CA GLY A 16 -23.97 -5.66 2.25
C GLY A 16 -24.14 -4.16 2.55
N PRO A 17 -23.28 -3.56 3.40
CA PRO A 17 -23.31 -2.12 3.67
C PRO A 17 -23.12 -1.26 2.41
N GLU A 18 -22.19 -1.63 1.52
CA GLU A 18 -21.91 -0.85 0.32
C GLU A 18 -23.07 -0.87 -0.69
N ILE A 19 -23.78 -2.00 -0.83
CA ILE A 19 -25.01 -2.06 -1.65
C ILE A 19 -26.16 -1.31 -0.98
N ALA A 20 -26.31 -1.41 0.34
CA ALA A 20 -27.37 -0.70 1.06
C ALA A 20 -27.22 0.82 0.97
N GLU A 21 -25.98 1.34 0.98
CA GLU A 21 -25.69 2.77 0.89
C GLU A 21 -25.80 3.31 -0.55
N HIS A 22 -25.33 2.56 -1.55
CA HIS A 22 -25.14 3.09 -2.91
C HIS A 22 -26.02 2.44 -3.99
N GLY A 23 -26.75 1.36 -3.67
CA GLY A 23 -27.63 0.63 -4.60
C GLY A 23 -26.92 -0.17 -5.70
N ARG A 24 -25.66 0.17 -6.00
CA ARG A 24 -24.76 -0.58 -6.88
C ARG A 24 -23.32 -0.43 -6.40
N ILE A 25 -22.46 -1.39 -6.75
CA ILE A 25 -21.02 -1.30 -6.51
C ILE A 25 -20.33 -0.97 -7.82
N VAL A 26 -19.62 0.15 -7.87
CA VAL A 26 -18.76 0.53 -8.99
C VAL A 26 -17.31 0.29 -8.57
N ILE A 27 -16.56 -0.47 -9.37
CA ILE A 27 -15.15 -0.76 -9.14
C ILE A 27 -14.31 -0.19 -10.29
N GLU A 28 -13.32 0.62 -9.94
CA GLU A 28 -12.44 1.29 -10.91
C GLU A 28 -10.97 1.12 -10.50
N PRO A 29 -10.00 1.21 -11.44
CA PRO A 29 -8.58 1.19 -11.11
C PRO A 29 -8.18 2.38 -10.21
N MET A 30 -6.99 2.29 -9.62
CA MET A 30 -6.49 3.37 -8.75
C MET A 30 -6.20 4.64 -9.57
N ARG A 31 -6.80 5.76 -9.16
CA ARG A 31 -6.52 7.08 -9.73
C ARG A 31 -5.04 7.43 -9.52
N ASN A 32 -4.39 7.99 -10.54
CA ASN A 32 -2.97 8.39 -10.58
C ASN A 32 -1.94 7.28 -10.85
N GLN A 33 -2.37 6.03 -11.08
CA GLN A 33 -1.49 4.96 -11.55
C GLN A 33 -1.92 4.52 -12.95
N GLY A 34 -0.95 4.21 -13.82
CA GLY A 34 -1.24 3.76 -15.19
C GLY A 34 -1.98 2.42 -15.16
N GLY A 35 -3.05 2.27 -15.93
CA GLY A 35 -3.75 0.99 -16.05
C GLY A 35 -2.96 0.02 -16.94
N VAL A 36 -2.70 -1.20 -16.45
CA VAL A 36 -2.09 -2.28 -17.26
C VAL A 36 -3.19 -3.08 -17.95
N ARG A 37 -4.15 -3.62 -17.18
CA ARG A 37 -5.32 -4.36 -17.66
C ARG A 37 -6.38 -4.44 -16.57
N ASP A 38 -7.65 -4.21 -16.92
CA ASP A 38 -8.78 -4.24 -15.99
C ASP A 38 -8.57 -3.34 -14.76
N LEU A 39 -8.42 -3.93 -13.57
CA LEU A 39 -8.16 -3.22 -12.30
C LEU A 39 -6.67 -3.20 -11.91
N VAL A 40 -5.82 -3.86 -12.70
CA VAL A 40 -4.37 -3.94 -12.45
C VAL A 40 -3.72 -2.65 -12.90
N VAL A 41 -2.93 -2.06 -12.01
CA VAL A 41 -2.25 -0.77 -12.20
C VAL A 41 -0.75 -0.95 -12.13
N ASP A 42 -0.02 -0.13 -12.86
CA ASP A 42 1.43 -0.01 -12.83
C ASP A 42 1.85 0.77 -11.58
N GLN A 43 2.63 0.12 -10.71
CA GLN A 43 3.11 0.67 -9.45
C GLN A 43 4.55 1.17 -9.51
N THR A 44 5.18 1.17 -10.69
CA THR A 44 6.59 1.55 -10.85
C THR A 44 6.89 2.93 -10.27
N SER A 45 6.08 3.94 -10.61
CA SER A 45 6.26 5.31 -10.09
C SER A 45 6.10 5.44 -8.57
N PHE A 46 5.27 4.59 -7.95
CA PHE A 46 5.13 4.55 -6.50
C PHE A 46 6.39 3.98 -5.83
N TRP A 47 6.94 2.89 -6.37
CA TRP A 47 8.15 2.27 -5.83
C TRP A 47 9.40 3.12 -6.05
N GLU A 48 9.52 3.81 -7.19
CA GLU A 48 10.61 4.76 -7.42
C GLU A 48 10.62 5.91 -6.39
N ALA A 49 9.44 6.41 -6.00
CA ALA A 49 9.31 7.43 -4.97
C ALA A 49 9.67 6.87 -3.58
N TYR A 50 9.26 5.63 -3.28
CA TYR A 50 9.62 4.92 -2.06
C TYR A 50 11.14 4.75 -1.93
N ASP A 51 11.79 4.25 -2.98
CA ASP A 51 13.24 4.00 -2.98
C ASP A 51 14.06 5.28 -2.80
N ARG A 52 13.63 6.39 -3.41
CA ARG A 52 14.29 7.70 -3.26
C ARG A 52 14.39 8.17 -1.81
N MET A 53 13.42 7.81 -0.98
CA MET A 53 13.40 8.18 0.44
C MET A 53 14.31 7.32 1.32
N ARG A 54 14.85 6.21 0.80
CA ARG A 54 15.64 5.21 1.55
C ARG A 54 14.97 4.80 2.87
N PRO A 55 13.80 4.13 2.82
CA PRO A 55 12.95 3.84 3.97
C PRO A 55 13.46 2.63 4.79
N HIS A 56 14.75 2.64 5.10
CA HIS A 56 15.43 1.63 5.89
C HIS A 56 16.28 2.32 6.96
N LEU A 57 16.59 1.57 8.02
CA LEU A 57 17.51 2.05 9.05
C LEU A 57 18.89 2.29 8.42
N ILE A 58 19.36 3.53 8.47
CA ILE A 58 20.72 3.90 8.06
C ILE A 58 21.57 3.89 9.32
N THR A 59 22.44 2.89 9.45
CA THR A 59 23.41 2.82 10.54
C THR A 59 24.69 3.56 10.16
N ASP A 60 25.28 4.24 11.14
CA ASP A 60 26.62 4.81 11.00
C ASP A 60 27.65 3.68 11.20
N PRO A 61 28.49 3.36 10.21
CA PRO A 61 29.51 2.32 10.36
C PRO A 61 30.56 2.65 11.44
N LEU A 62 30.70 3.92 11.82
CA LEU A 62 31.62 4.36 12.89
C LEU A 62 30.97 4.34 14.28
N ARG A 63 29.65 4.18 14.36
CA ARG A 63 28.92 4.14 15.62
C ARG A 63 28.36 2.73 15.83
N PRO A 64 29.01 1.89 16.67
CA PRO A 64 28.52 0.54 16.89
C PRO A 64 27.10 0.60 17.44
N THR A 65 26.16 0.00 16.73
CA THR A 65 24.80 -0.19 17.22
C THR A 65 24.89 -1.07 18.46
N ALA A 66 24.54 -0.53 19.63
CA ALA A 66 24.51 -1.30 20.86
C ALA A 66 23.56 -2.49 20.65
N ARG A 67 24.12 -3.69 20.58
CA ARG A 67 23.36 -4.94 20.54
C ARG A 67 22.85 -5.22 21.95
N THR A 68 21.88 -4.43 22.41
CA THR A 68 21.20 -4.69 23.68
C THR A 68 20.23 -5.85 23.45
N GLY A 69 20.57 -7.03 23.96
CA GLY A 69 19.65 -8.18 24.00
C GLY A 69 20.17 -9.48 23.41
N GLY A 70 21.45 -9.80 23.54
CA GLY A 70 21.87 -11.21 23.54
C GLY A 70 21.51 -11.81 24.90
N ARG A 71 20.44 -12.61 24.98
CA ARG A 71 20.25 -13.54 26.11
C ARG A 71 21.32 -14.65 25.97
N PRO A 72 22.28 -14.80 26.90
CA PRO A 72 23.13 -15.99 26.91
C PRO A 72 22.29 -17.21 27.39
N PRO A 73 22.74 -18.46 27.13
CA PRO A 73 21.93 -19.67 27.26
C PRO A 73 21.23 -19.82 28.61
#